data_AF-A0AAU5LPK6-F1
#
_entry.id   AF-A0AAU5LPK6-F1
#
_cell.length_a   1.000
_cell.length_b   1.000
_cell.length_c   1.000
_cell.angle_alpha   90.00
_cell.angle_beta   90.00
_cell.angle_gamma   90.00
#
_symmetry.space_group_name_H-M   'P 1'
#
loop_
_entity.id
_entity.type
_entity.pdbx_description
1 polymer ?
#
loop_
_entity_poly.entity_id
_entity_poly.type
_entity_poly.pdbx_seq_one_letter_code
_entity_poly.pdbx_strand_id
1 'polypeptide(L)'
;MSAVRSLIITSALGTAAVCLGPLVAEAASDSPAAALSVTHITCVTQEDINGADDAYLVAGGNTIWGPTQMTKGDSKDITGVTFNAGDVLTLMEGDWPDADDNLGAIKIDKAGVYHYTDDGADYWVTVS
;
A
#
# COMPACT_ATOMS: atom_id res chain seq x y z
N MET A 1 10.70 45.09 11.78
CA MET A 1 11.95 44.45 12.26
C MET A 1 11.72 42.95 12.13
N SER A 2 12.02 42.33 10.97
CA SER A 2 13.24 41.55 10.64
C SER A 2 13.52 40.45 11.69
N ALA A 3 13.67 39.15 11.40
CA ALA A 3 14.11 38.48 10.17
C ALA A 3 13.68 36.99 10.13
N VAL A 4 13.61 36.47 8.90
CA VAL A 4 13.57 35.05 8.48
C VAL A 4 14.89 34.36 8.85
N ARG A 5 14.86 33.06 9.20
CA ARG A 5 16.06 32.21 9.20
C ARG A 5 15.78 30.84 8.57
N SER A 6 16.06 30.77 7.27
CA SER A 6 16.27 29.55 6.50
C SER A 6 17.46 28.77 7.06
N LEU A 7 17.31 27.45 7.19
CA LEU A 7 18.42 26.55 7.47
C LEU A 7 18.89 25.95 6.13
N ILE A 8 20.00 26.48 5.61
CA ILE A 8 20.75 25.90 4.50
C ILE A 8 21.75 24.93 5.11
N ILE A 9 21.63 23.63 4.82
CA ILE A 9 22.65 22.65 5.16
C ILE A 9 23.62 22.57 3.97
N THR A 10 24.80 23.15 4.16
CA THR A 10 25.93 23.08 3.25
C THR A 10 26.92 22.02 3.75
N SER A 11 27.68 21.46 2.81
CA SER A 11 28.94 20.68 2.94
C SER A 11 28.73 19.17 3.17
N ALA A 12 29.39 18.29 2.42
CA ALA A 12 30.83 18.29 2.19
C ALA A 12 31.29 18.09 0.74
N LEU A 13 32.31 18.87 0.38
CA LEU A 13 33.26 18.60 -0.68
C LEU A 13 34.08 17.36 -0.34
N GLY A 14 34.04 16.35 -1.21
CA GLY A 14 35.01 15.26 -1.25
C GLY A 14 35.57 15.16 -2.66
N THR A 15 36.78 15.67 -2.88
CA THR A 15 37.50 15.58 -4.15
C THR A 15 38.25 14.26 -4.29
N ALA A 16 38.22 13.76 -5.54
CA ALA A 16 39.19 12.91 -6.23
C ALA A 16 39.02 11.37 -6.14
N ALA A 17 38.49 10.79 -7.21
CA ALA A 17 39.29 10.11 -8.24
C ALA A 17 38.42 9.82 -9.47
N VAL A 18 38.72 10.48 -10.58
CA VAL A 18 38.06 10.25 -11.87
C VAL A 18 38.65 8.97 -12.47
N CYS A 19 38.01 7.84 -12.21
CA CYS A 19 38.14 6.68 -13.09
C CYS A 19 37.17 6.90 -14.25
N LEU A 20 37.68 7.36 -15.40
CA LEU A 20 36.98 7.27 -16.69
C LEU A 20 36.92 5.80 -17.12
N GLY A 21 36.16 4.99 -16.40
CA GLY A 21 35.57 3.78 -16.96
C GLY A 21 34.30 4.20 -17.70
N PRO A 22 33.90 3.53 -18.79
CA PRO A 22 32.54 3.69 -19.29
C PRO A 22 31.60 3.32 -18.14
N LEU A 23 30.92 4.30 -17.55
CA LEU A 23 29.68 4.04 -16.85
C LEU A 23 28.74 3.52 -17.93
N VAL A 24 28.70 2.19 -18.07
CA VAL A 24 27.51 1.54 -18.59
C VAL A 24 26.49 1.78 -17.50
N ALA A 25 25.73 2.87 -17.61
CA ALA A 25 24.47 3.00 -16.90
C ALA A 25 23.65 1.82 -17.39
N GLU A 26 23.62 0.76 -16.58
CA GLU A 26 22.73 -0.37 -16.79
C GLU A 26 21.34 0.22 -16.60
N ALA A 27 20.73 0.64 -17.71
CA ALA A 27 19.33 0.97 -17.75
C ALA A 27 18.64 -0.31 -17.31
N ALA A 28 18.24 -0.36 -16.04
CA ALA A 28 17.34 -1.38 -15.55
C ALA A 28 16.18 -1.38 -16.53
N SER A 29 16.04 -2.48 -17.27
CA SER A 29 14.93 -2.70 -18.18
C SER A 29 13.68 -2.80 -17.31
N ASP A 30 13.16 -1.64 -16.93
CA ASP A 30 11.91 -1.47 -16.22
C ASP A 30 10.81 -1.77 -17.23
N SER A 31 10.62 -3.07 -17.50
CA SER A 31 9.40 -3.51 -18.14
C SER A 31 8.27 -3.07 -17.21
N PRO A 32 7.27 -2.32 -17.70
CA PRO A 32 6.19 -1.88 -16.84
C PRO A 32 5.59 -3.13 -16.18
N ALA A 33 5.53 -3.10 -14.85
CA ALA A 33 4.90 -4.15 -14.08
C ALA A 33 3.49 -4.42 -14.64
N ALA A 34 3.11 -5.70 -14.73
CA ALA A 34 1.80 -6.07 -15.23
C ALA A 34 0.72 -5.47 -14.31
N ALA A 35 -0.31 -4.83 -14.89
CA ALA A 35 -1.41 -4.31 -14.11
C ALA A 35 -2.30 -5.46 -13.58
N LEU A 36 -2.65 -5.40 -12.31
CA LEU A 36 -3.60 -6.29 -11.64
C LEU A 36 -4.81 -5.50 -11.17
N SER A 37 -5.96 -6.17 -11.00
CA SER A 37 -7.19 -5.53 -10.54
C SER A 37 -7.73 -6.19 -9.28
N VAL A 38 -8.15 -5.39 -8.30
CA VAL A 38 -8.94 -5.89 -7.17
C VAL A 38 -10.39 -6.02 -7.64
N THR A 39 -10.98 -7.19 -7.44
CA THR A 39 -12.32 -7.52 -7.96
C THR A 39 -13.35 -7.85 -6.90
N HIS A 40 -12.92 -8.31 -5.73
CA HIS A 40 -13.84 -8.69 -4.65
C HIS A 40 -13.15 -8.59 -3.29
N ILE A 41 -13.91 -8.23 -2.27
CA ILE A 41 -13.49 -8.28 -0.86
C ILE A 41 -14.61 -8.87 -0.01
N THR A 42 -14.23 -9.68 0.98
CA THR A 42 -15.14 -10.30 1.95
C THR A 42 -14.58 -10.13 3.35
N CYS A 43 -15.42 -9.68 4.28
CA CYS A 43 -15.15 -9.64 5.71
C CYS A 43 -15.74 -10.90 6.36
N VAL A 44 -14.89 -11.75 6.95
CA VAL A 44 -15.33 -12.92 7.74
C VAL A 44 -15.49 -12.53 9.20
N THR A 45 -14.55 -11.74 9.72
CA THR A 45 -14.58 -11.15 11.06
C THR A 45 -13.95 -9.77 10.95
N GLN A 46 -14.66 -8.76 11.44
CA GLN A 46 -14.13 -7.39 11.53
C GLN A 46 -13.27 -7.23 12.80
N GLU A 47 -12.38 -6.25 12.84
CA GLU A 47 -11.57 -5.94 14.01
C GLU A 47 -12.45 -5.40 15.15
N ASP A 48 -13.30 -4.42 14.85
CA ASP A 48 -14.16 -3.82 15.86
C ASP A 48 -15.29 -4.77 16.27
N ILE A 49 -15.14 -5.35 17.47
CA ILE A 49 -16.15 -6.21 18.08
C ILE A 49 -17.51 -5.53 18.26
N ASN A 50 -17.53 -4.19 18.31
CA ASN A 50 -18.71 -3.35 18.52
C ASN A 50 -18.91 -2.33 17.38
N GLY A 51 -18.63 -2.71 16.14
CA GLY A 51 -18.81 -1.80 15.02
C GLY A 51 -18.58 -2.44 13.67
N ALA A 52 -18.24 -1.60 12.70
CA ALA A 52 -17.92 -1.99 11.34
C ALA A 52 -16.56 -1.38 11.03
N ASP A 53 -15.64 -2.14 10.45
CA ASP A 53 -14.35 -1.59 10.03
C ASP A 53 -14.59 -0.59 8.89
N ASP A 54 -13.97 0.59 8.98
CA ASP A 54 -13.89 1.54 7.85
C ASP A 54 -12.79 1.11 6.87
N ALA A 55 -12.98 -0.06 6.23
CA ALA A 55 -11.94 -0.74 5.44
C ALA A 55 -11.52 0.04 4.18
N TYR A 56 -10.22 0.16 3.94
CA TYR A 56 -9.64 0.70 2.71
C TYR A 56 -8.39 -0.06 2.25
N LEU A 57 -8.08 0.01 0.95
CA LEU A 57 -6.91 -0.64 0.35
C LEU A 57 -5.88 0.39 -0.09
N VAL A 58 -4.62 0.12 0.21
CA VAL A 58 -3.46 0.92 -0.20
C VAL A 58 -2.55 0.05 -1.08
N ALA A 59 -2.15 0.57 -2.24
CA ALA A 59 -1.12 -0.05 -3.07
C ALA A 59 -0.11 0.99 -3.54
N GLY A 60 1.18 0.66 -3.47
CA GLY A 60 2.26 1.59 -3.84
C GLY A 60 2.22 2.91 -3.05
N GLY A 61 1.70 2.87 -1.82
CA GLY A 61 1.53 4.04 -0.94
C GLY A 61 0.33 4.93 -1.25
N ASN A 62 -0.55 4.54 -2.19
CA ASN A 62 -1.76 5.29 -2.52
C ASN A 62 -3.01 4.50 -2.13
N THR A 63 -4.02 5.17 -1.55
CA THR A 63 -5.34 4.57 -1.36
C THR A 63 -6.00 4.34 -2.72
N ILE A 64 -6.33 3.08 -3.01
CA ILE A 64 -6.91 2.66 -4.31
C ILE A 64 -8.39 2.26 -4.22
N TRP A 65 -8.89 2.00 -3.00
CA TRP A 65 -10.28 1.66 -2.73
C TRP A 65 -10.64 2.01 -1.29
N GLY A 66 -11.91 2.29 -1.02
CA GLY A 66 -12.42 2.66 0.32
C GLY A 66 -12.22 4.15 0.68
N PRO A 67 -12.51 4.53 1.94
CA PRO A 67 -13.03 3.68 3.00
C PRO A 67 -14.44 3.15 2.71
N THR A 68 -14.77 1.99 3.25
CA THR A 68 -16.09 1.36 3.13
C THR A 68 -16.36 0.54 4.37
N GLN A 69 -17.50 0.79 5.02
CA GLN A 69 -17.93 0.03 6.18
C GLN A 69 -18.14 -1.44 5.83
N MET A 70 -17.46 -2.30 6.58
CA MET A 70 -17.52 -3.75 6.45
C MET A 70 -17.78 -4.36 7.82
N THR A 71 -18.86 -5.14 7.92
CA THR A 71 -19.16 -5.97 9.09
C THR A 71 -19.01 -7.45 8.75
N LYS A 72 -18.93 -8.29 9.76
CA LYS A 72 -18.88 -9.74 9.61
C LYS A 72 -19.94 -10.28 8.64
N GLY A 73 -19.44 -10.96 7.61
CA GLY A 73 -20.24 -11.59 6.57
C GLY A 73 -20.48 -10.69 5.36
N ASP A 74 -20.08 -9.41 5.41
CA ASP A 74 -20.20 -8.52 4.26
C ASP A 74 -19.22 -8.89 3.15
N SER A 75 -19.65 -8.63 1.92
CA SER A 75 -18.81 -8.70 0.73
C SER A 75 -19.16 -7.61 -0.27
N LYS A 76 -18.18 -7.23 -1.09
CA LYS A 76 -18.31 -6.19 -2.12
C LYS A 76 -17.57 -6.61 -3.39
N ASP A 77 -18.25 -6.48 -4.51
CA ASP A 77 -17.60 -6.45 -5.81
C ASP A 77 -16.93 -5.10 -6.03
N ILE A 78 -15.71 -5.13 -6.57
CA ILE A 78 -14.87 -3.96 -6.80
C ILE A 78 -14.58 -3.88 -8.30
N THR A 79 -14.79 -2.69 -8.88
CA THR A 79 -14.54 -2.45 -10.31
C THR A 79 -13.66 -1.22 -10.49
N GLY A 80 -12.72 -1.28 -11.44
CA GLY A 80 -11.88 -0.12 -11.79
C GLY A 80 -10.74 0.17 -10.81
N VAL A 81 -10.48 -0.73 -9.86
CA VAL A 81 -9.37 -0.62 -8.92
C VAL A 81 -8.20 -1.44 -9.45
N THR A 82 -7.16 -0.76 -9.91
CA THR A 82 -5.97 -1.38 -10.50
C THR A 82 -4.70 -0.94 -9.80
N PHE A 83 -3.70 -1.81 -9.75
CA PHE A 83 -2.38 -1.54 -9.18
C PHE A 83 -1.32 -2.38 -9.91
N ASN A 84 -0.03 -2.16 -9.60
CA ASN A 84 1.04 -2.86 -10.30
C ASN A 84 1.35 -4.20 -9.63
N ALA A 85 1.56 -5.26 -10.43
CA ALA A 85 2.14 -6.49 -9.93
C ALA A 85 3.48 -6.21 -9.27
N GLY A 86 3.68 -6.77 -8.08
CA GLY A 86 4.86 -6.56 -7.24
C GLY A 86 4.68 -5.46 -6.19
N ASP A 87 3.60 -4.67 -6.25
CA ASP A 87 3.24 -3.75 -5.17
C ASP A 87 2.84 -4.54 -3.91
N VAL A 88 3.04 -3.90 -2.76
CA VAL A 88 2.44 -4.33 -1.49
C VAL A 88 1.02 -3.77 -1.46
N LEU A 89 0.05 -4.67 -1.39
CA LEU A 89 -1.35 -4.36 -1.14
C LEU A 89 -1.58 -4.44 0.37
N THR A 90 -1.94 -3.33 0.98
CA THR A 90 -2.22 -3.22 2.41
C THR A 90 -3.71 -3.01 2.60
N LEU A 91 -4.34 -3.80 3.47
CA LEU A 91 -5.68 -3.58 3.95
C LEU A 91 -5.60 -2.82 5.27
N MET A 92 -6.37 -1.75 5.37
CA MET A 92 -6.34 -0.84 6.50
C MET A 92 -7.76 -0.60 7.04
N GLU A 93 -7.86 -0.24 8.31
CA GLU A 93 -9.05 0.28 8.98
C GLU A 93 -8.94 1.80 9.18
N GLY A 94 -10.04 2.53 9.14
CA GLY A 94 -10.05 3.99 9.27
C GLY A 94 -10.67 4.56 10.55
N ASP A 95 -11.05 3.73 11.52
CA ASP A 95 -11.82 4.19 12.69
C ASP A 95 -11.06 4.08 14.04
N TRP A 96 -11.77 4.22 15.16
CA TRP A 96 -11.26 4.49 16.51
C TRP A 96 -11.66 3.30 17.42
N PRO A 97 -10.75 2.69 18.22
CA PRO A 97 -10.04 3.42 19.27
C PRO A 97 -8.51 3.39 19.30
N ASP A 98 -7.84 2.55 18.54
CA ASP A 98 -6.38 2.50 18.45
C ASP A 98 -5.87 3.07 17.14
N ALA A 99 -4.54 3.11 17.03
CA ALA A 99 -3.81 3.80 15.96
C ALA A 99 -3.11 2.80 15.03
N ASP A 100 -3.32 1.50 15.25
CA ASP A 100 -2.75 0.45 14.41
C ASP A 100 -3.77 0.01 13.37
N ASP A 101 -4.04 0.91 12.45
CA ASP A 101 -5.03 0.80 11.40
C ASP A 101 -4.72 -0.30 10.35
N ASN A 102 -3.79 -1.23 10.58
CA ASN A 102 -3.26 -2.14 9.57
C ASN A 102 -3.74 -3.59 9.75
N LEU A 103 -4.80 -3.93 9.01
CA LEU A 103 -5.39 -5.27 8.95
C LEU A 103 -4.55 -6.30 8.16
N GLY A 104 -3.47 -5.84 7.53
CA GLY A 104 -2.40 -6.67 7.00
C GLY A 104 -1.82 -6.17 5.67
N ALA A 105 -0.62 -6.64 5.34
CA ALA A 105 0.10 -6.23 4.14
C ALA A 105 0.69 -7.42 3.38
N ILE A 106 0.38 -7.54 2.09
CA ILE A 106 0.81 -8.67 1.26
C ILE A 106 1.39 -8.17 -0.06
N LYS A 107 2.57 -8.69 -0.45
CA LYS A 107 3.12 -8.45 -1.78
C LYS A 107 2.36 -9.27 -2.83
N ILE A 108 1.83 -8.62 -3.86
CA ILE A 108 0.98 -9.25 -4.87
C ILE A 108 1.68 -9.31 -6.22
N ASP A 109 2.31 -10.43 -6.54
CA ASP A 109 3.01 -10.62 -7.82
C ASP A 109 2.12 -11.20 -8.94
N LYS A 110 0.89 -11.64 -8.63
CA LYS A 110 -0.02 -12.30 -9.59
C LYS A 110 -1.49 -12.25 -9.14
N ALA A 111 -2.40 -12.64 -10.03
CA ALA A 111 -3.79 -12.89 -9.68
C ALA A 111 -3.94 -14.02 -8.64
N GLY A 112 -4.95 -13.91 -7.79
CA GLY A 112 -5.20 -14.86 -6.71
C GLY A 112 -6.20 -14.35 -5.68
N VAL A 113 -6.42 -15.16 -4.64
CA VAL A 113 -7.19 -14.77 -3.46
C VAL A 113 -6.22 -14.68 -2.29
N TYR A 114 -6.28 -13.57 -1.58
CA TYR A 114 -5.33 -13.20 -0.54
C TYR A 114 -6.06 -13.03 0.79
N HIS A 115 -5.47 -13.58 1.85
CA HIS A 115 -6.06 -13.64 3.19
C HIS A 115 -5.32 -12.70 4.13
N TYR A 116 -6.06 -11.77 4.72
CA TYR A 116 -5.57 -10.80 5.69
C TYR A 116 -6.14 -11.19 7.05
N THR A 117 -5.26 -11.38 8.03
CA THR A 117 -5.61 -11.85 9.38
C THR A 117 -4.93 -11.07 10.48
N ASP A 118 -4.34 -9.92 10.15
CA ASP A 118 -3.67 -9.10 11.13
C ASP A 118 -4.73 -8.31 11.92
N ASP A 119 -4.33 -7.85 13.09
CA ASP A 119 -5.17 -7.17 14.09
C ASP A 119 -6.51 -7.82 14.46
N GLY A 120 -6.57 -9.16 14.40
CA GLY A 120 -7.80 -9.89 14.77
C GLY A 120 -8.93 -9.80 13.75
N ALA A 121 -8.71 -9.12 12.62
CA ALA A 121 -9.57 -9.17 11.46
C ALA A 121 -9.40 -10.48 10.67
N ASP A 122 -10.36 -10.78 9.78
CA ASP A 122 -10.31 -11.91 8.84
C ASP A 122 -10.97 -11.49 7.52
N TYR A 123 -10.14 -11.22 6.50
CA TYR A 123 -10.57 -10.73 5.20
C TYR A 123 -10.00 -11.52 4.03
N TRP A 124 -10.84 -11.74 3.02
CA TRP A 124 -10.41 -12.32 1.74
C TRP A 124 -10.54 -11.28 0.62
N VAL A 125 -9.45 -11.04 -0.11
CA VAL A 125 -9.40 -10.12 -1.25
C VAL A 125 -9.06 -10.88 -2.53
N THR A 126 -9.87 -10.73 -3.56
CA THR A 126 -9.66 -11.35 -4.88
C THR A 126 -9.03 -10.37 -5.85
N VAL A 127 -7.94 -10.81 -6.49
CA VAL A 127 -7.16 -10.08 -7.49
C VAL A 127 -7.16 -10.86 -8.81
N SER A 128 -7.40 -10.16 -9.92
CA SER A 128 -7.41 -10.70 -11.29
C SER A 128 -6.38 -10.05 -12.20
#